data_AF-A0A3B9IW21-F1
#
_entry.id   AF-A0A3B9IW21-F1
#
_cell.length_a   1.000
_cell.length_b   1.000
_cell.length_c   1.000
_cell.angle_alpha   90.00
_cell.angle_beta   90.00
_cell.angle_gamma   90.00
#
_symmetry.space_group_name_H-M   'P 1'
#
loop_
_entity.id
_entity.type
_entity.pdbx_description
1 polymer ?
#
loop_
_entity_poly.entity_id
_entity_poly.type
_entity_poly.pdbx_seq_one_letter_code
_entity_poly.pdbx_strand_id
1 'polypeptide(L)'
;KNSGFDKVKDIRVLVNADTVNSACLQSILKEWKDCFDCNIGVEDVSSDEFERRISEGDYSIALYPLESGFAGGVSFIKDFENRECLKNKVSDMKLSDTLMSCTSINDLVEKYQTAEKLILDELVFVPVFYKNSYLITGVDNEDIGYDPFTGAVDYRNAKNYS
;
A
#
# COMPACT_ATOMS: atom_id res chain seq x y z
N LYS A 1 -3.64 34.02 12.54
CA LYS A 1 -4.81 33.26 12.04
C LYS A 1 -4.65 31.84 12.57
N ASN A 2 -5.47 31.45 13.54
CA ASN A 2 -5.45 30.14 14.18
C ASN A 2 -5.58 29.04 13.13
N SER A 3 -4.52 28.30 12.89
CA SER A 3 -4.58 27.02 12.21
C SER A 3 -5.23 26.02 13.18
N GLY A 4 -6.29 25.34 12.76
CA GLY A 4 -7.14 24.49 13.60
C GLY A 4 -6.50 23.23 14.20
N PHE A 5 -5.17 23.20 14.35
CA PHE A 5 -4.40 22.07 14.88
C PHE A 5 -4.44 21.96 16.42
N ASP A 6 -4.92 22.99 17.14
CA ASP A 6 -5.02 22.99 18.61
C ASP A 6 -5.92 21.87 19.20
N LYS A 7 -6.63 21.09 18.36
CA LYS A 7 -7.55 20.03 18.78
C LYS A 7 -7.13 18.60 18.46
N VAL A 8 -6.08 18.35 17.67
CA VAL A 8 -5.70 16.96 17.34
C VAL A 8 -4.71 16.45 18.39
N LYS A 9 -5.22 16.12 19.58
CA LYS A 9 -4.39 15.89 20.77
C LYS A 9 -3.68 14.53 20.85
N ASP A 10 -3.96 13.59 19.95
CA ASP A 10 -3.23 12.31 19.92
C ASP A 10 -3.44 11.62 18.56
N ILE A 11 -2.63 11.97 17.54
CA ILE A 11 -2.67 11.26 16.24
C ILE A 11 -1.88 9.97 16.41
N ARG A 12 -2.48 8.83 16.02
CA ARG A 12 -1.77 7.55 16.01
C ARG A 12 -1.86 6.88 14.65
N VAL A 13 -0.74 6.30 14.22
CA VAL A 13 -0.69 5.42 13.05
C VAL A 13 -0.99 4.01 13.51
N LEU A 14 -2.11 3.47 13.03
CA LEU A 14 -2.51 2.08 13.22
C LEU A 14 -1.58 1.17 12.40
N VAL A 15 -1.00 0.15 13.04
CA VAL A 15 -0.07 -0.79 12.42
C VAL A 15 -0.47 -2.23 12.77
N ASN A 16 -0.50 -3.10 11.76
CA ASN A 16 -0.61 -4.53 11.97
C ASN A 16 0.74 -5.08 12.46
N ALA A 17 0.82 -5.40 13.75
CA ALA A 17 2.04 -5.86 14.41
C ALA A 17 2.47 -7.27 13.98
N ASP A 18 1.55 -8.06 13.43
CA ASP A 18 1.84 -9.43 12.97
C ASP A 18 2.57 -9.43 11.62
N THR A 19 2.46 -8.34 10.84
CA THR A 19 2.98 -8.28 9.47
C THR A 19 4.07 -7.22 9.27
N VAL A 20 4.10 -6.18 10.10
CA VAL A 20 5.05 -5.07 9.98
C VAL A 20 5.74 -4.80 11.31
N ASN A 21 7.06 -4.74 11.28
CA ASN A 21 7.84 -4.20 12.41
C ASN A 21 7.78 -2.67 12.38
N SER A 22 7.10 -2.08 13.37
CA SER A 22 6.88 -0.64 13.49
C SER A 22 8.16 0.18 13.77
N ALA A 23 9.32 -0.46 14.01
CA ALA A 23 10.59 0.24 14.23
C ALA A 23 11.01 1.14 13.06
N CYS A 24 10.75 0.73 11.81
CA CYS A 24 11.05 1.55 10.63
C CYS A 24 10.15 2.79 10.54
N LEU A 25 8.92 2.72 11.08
CA LEU A 25 7.96 3.82 11.07
C LEU A 25 8.41 4.97 11.99
N GLN A 26 9.11 4.66 13.08
CA GLN A 26 9.60 5.66 14.04
C GLN A 26 10.49 6.73 13.38
N SER A 27 11.32 6.35 12.40
CA SER A 27 12.16 7.30 11.65
C SER A 27 11.31 8.29 10.85
N ILE A 28 10.24 7.82 10.21
CA ILE A 28 9.33 8.67 9.42
C ILE A 28 8.54 9.60 10.34
N LEU A 29 8.04 9.07 11.46
CA LEU A 29 7.26 9.86 12.43
C LEU A 29 8.10 10.96 13.08
N LYS A 30 9.40 10.73 13.26
CA LYS A 30 10.32 11.77 13.71
C LYS A 30 10.41 12.92 12.70
N GLU A 31 10.59 12.62 11.42
CA GLU A 31 10.61 13.65 10.36
C GLU A 31 9.27 14.40 10.29
N TRP A 32 8.14 13.70 10.39
CA TRP A 32 6.82 14.32 10.40
C TRP A 32 6.62 15.24 11.61
N LYS A 33 7.08 14.82 12.78
CA LYS A 33 7.07 15.67 13.98
C LYS A 33 7.85 16.96 13.76
N ASP A 34 9.05 16.87 13.18
CA ASP A 34 9.90 18.03 12.92
C ASP A 34 9.30 18.95 11.84
N CYS A 35 8.62 18.39 10.83
CA CYS A 35 7.96 19.16 9.77
C CYS A 35 6.64 19.83 10.18
N PHE A 36 5.84 19.15 11.01
CA PHE A 36 4.45 19.55 11.29
C PHE A 36 4.19 20.03 12.71
N ASP A 37 5.19 19.99 13.60
CA ASP A 37 5.09 20.33 15.02
C ASP A 37 3.92 19.58 15.71
N CYS A 38 3.76 18.31 15.38
CA CYS A 38 2.71 17.44 15.92
C CYS A 38 3.30 16.17 16.51
N ASN A 39 2.68 15.67 17.59
CA ASN A 39 3.05 14.38 18.17
C ASN A 39 2.19 13.28 17.52
N ILE A 40 2.85 12.42 16.75
CA ILE A 40 2.23 11.25 16.12
C ILE A 40 2.80 9.99 16.78
N GLY A 41 1.93 9.18 17.37
CA GLY A 41 2.27 7.89 17.96
C GLY A 41 2.07 6.72 17.00
N VAL A 42 2.51 5.54 17.42
CA VAL A 42 2.19 4.26 16.77
C VAL A 42 1.22 3.49 17.65
N GLU A 43 0.24 2.84 17.03
CA GLU A 43 -0.69 1.93 17.66
C GLU A 43 -0.59 0.55 17.00
N ASP A 44 0.15 -0.35 17.65
CA ASP A 44 0.33 -1.73 17.21
C ASP A 44 -0.89 -2.57 17.62
N VAL A 45 -1.54 -3.23 16.65
CA VAL A 45 -2.70 -4.09 16.85
C VAL A 45 -2.50 -5.45 16.15
N SER A 46 -3.27 -6.46 16.58
CA SER A 46 -3.36 -7.75 15.88
C SER A 46 -3.99 -7.60 14.49
N SER A 47 -3.74 -8.55 13.60
CA SER A 47 -4.32 -8.58 12.25
C SER A 47 -5.85 -8.47 12.24
N ASP A 48 -6.55 -9.22 13.09
CA ASP A 48 -8.02 -9.18 13.15
C ASP A 48 -8.56 -7.79 13.50
N GLU A 49 -7.93 -7.13 14.47
CA GLU A 49 -8.30 -5.78 14.89
C GLU A 49 -7.93 -4.73 13.84
N PHE A 50 -6.79 -4.90 13.16
CA PHE A 50 -6.40 -4.03 12.05
C PHE A 50 -7.46 -4.05 10.95
N GLU A 51 -7.81 -5.24 10.45
CA GLU A 51 -8.80 -5.39 9.37
C GLU A 51 -10.18 -4.87 9.78
N ARG A 52 -10.60 -5.14 11.03
CA ARG A 52 -11.85 -4.61 11.59
C ARG A 52 -11.85 -3.08 11.54
N ARG A 53 -10.83 -2.43 12.09
CA ARG A 53 -10.74 -0.96 12.15
C ARG A 53 -10.62 -0.32 10.76
N ILE A 54 -9.89 -0.94 9.83
CA ILE A 54 -9.85 -0.50 8.42
C ILE A 54 -11.24 -0.53 7.80
N SER A 55 -12.00 -1.61 8.01
CA SER A 55 -13.35 -1.76 7.45
C SER A 55 -14.38 -0.79 8.05
N GLU A 56 -14.23 -0.46 9.33
CA GLU A 56 -15.12 0.44 10.07
C GLU A 56 -14.74 1.92 9.92
N GLY A 57 -13.54 2.22 9.41
CA GLY A 57 -13.00 3.59 9.39
C GLY A 57 -12.58 4.09 10.77
N ASP A 58 -12.37 3.20 11.74
CA ASP A 58 -12.00 3.54 13.13
C ASP A 58 -10.48 3.77 13.26
N TYR A 59 -9.93 4.74 12.55
CA TYR A 59 -8.51 5.10 12.63
C TYR A 59 -8.29 6.54 12.17
N SER A 60 -7.16 7.14 12.57
CA SER A 60 -6.74 8.44 12.04
C SER A 60 -5.82 8.28 10.83
N ILE A 61 -4.78 7.47 10.98
CA ILE A 61 -3.83 7.11 9.93
C ILE A 61 -3.56 5.61 10.09
N ALA A 62 -3.40 4.88 8.98
CA ALA A 62 -3.00 3.49 9.01
C ALA A 62 -1.80 3.26 8.08
N LEU A 63 -0.85 2.45 8.54
CA LEU A 63 0.18 1.91 7.66
C LEU A 63 -0.42 0.72 6.90
N TYR A 64 -0.97 1.02 5.72
CA TYR A 64 -1.75 0.06 4.94
C TYR A 64 -0.93 -0.55 3.78
N PRO A 65 -0.71 -1.87 3.74
CA PRO A 65 -0.07 -2.52 2.61
C PRO A 65 -1.00 -2.57 1.40
N LEU A 66 -0.65 -1.85 0.33
CA LEU A 66 -1.36 -1.92 -0.94
C LEU A 66 -0.71 -2.98 -1.83
N GLU A 67 -1.30 -4.18 -1.84
CA GLU A 67 -0.91 -5.29 -2.71
C GLU A 67 -2.03 -5.54 -3.72
N SER A 68 -1.67 -5.65 -5.00
CA SER A 68 -2.63 -5.82 -6.09
C SER A 68 -2.75 -7.28 -6.50
N GLY A 69 -3.98 -7.72 -6.81
CA GLY A 69 -4.30 -9.15 -6.97
C GLY A 69 -3.86 -9.79 -8.30
N PHE A 70 -3.28 -9.03 -9.24
CA PHE A 70 -2.75 -9.59 -10.49
C PHE A 70 -1.71 -8.66 -11.13
N ALA A 71 -0.88 -9.23 -12.00
CA ALA A 71 0.20 -8.55 -12.69
C ALA A 71 -0.31 -7.45 -13.67
N GLY A 72 -0.44 -6.21 -13.18
CA GLY A 72 -0.67 -5.05 -14.04
C GLY A 72 -1.06 -3.78 -13.27
N GLY A 73 -0.56 -2.62 -13.70
CA GLY A 73 -0.81 -1.33 -13.03
C GLY A 73 -2.29 -0.97 -12.87
N VAL A 74 -3.17 -1.44 -13.76
CA VAL A 74 -4.62 -1.22 -13.68
C VAL A 74 -5.21 -1.78 -12.38
N SER A 75 -4.65 -2.87 -11.86
CA SER A 75 -5.11 -3.48 -10.60
C SER A 75 -4.95 -2.53 -9.42
N PHE A 76 -3.83 -1.81 -9.32
CA PHE A 76 -3.61 -0.77 -8.31
C PHE A 76 -4.64 0.35 -8.42
N ILE A 77 -4.92 0.83 -9.64
CA ILE A 77 -5.91 1.89 -9.86
C ILE A 77 -7.31 1.43 -9.45
N LYS A 78 -7.67 0.17 -9.76
CA LYS A 78 -8.93 -0.43 -9.34
C LYS A 78 -9.09 -0.51 -7.82
N ASP A 79 -8.00 -0.63 -7.05
CA ASP A 79 -8.10 -0.63 -5.59
C ASP A 79 -8.59 0.72 -5.06
N PHE A 80 -8.17 1.84 -5.65
CA PHE A 80 -8.66 3.17 -5.31
C PHE A 80 -10.13 3.41 -5.72
N GLU A 81 -10.66 2.61 -6.64
CA GLU A 81 -12.07 2.70 -7.07
C GLU A 81 -13.00 1.84 -6.22
N ASN A 82 -12.49 0.74 -5.67
CA ASN A 82 -13.32 -0.33 -5.08
C ASN A 82 -13.09 -0.54 -3.58
N ARG A 83 -11.91 -0.25 -3.03
CA ARG A 83 -11.65 -0.41 -1.59
C ARG A 83 -12.16 0.82 -0.84
N GLU A 84 -13.11 0.63 0.08
CA GLU A 84 -13.74 1.72 0.84
C GLU A 84 -12.70 2.61 1.55
N CYS A 85 -11.66 2.02 2.15
CA CYS A 85 -10.61 2.76 2.85
C CYS A 85 -9.71 3.64 1.95
N LEU A 86 -9.76 3.43 0.63
CA LEU A 86 -9.01 4.21 -0.38
C LEU A 86 -9.92 5.12 -1.22
N LYS A 87 -11.24 5.01 -1.04
CA LYS A 87 -12.19 5.80 -1.83
C LYS A 87 -12.01 7.28 -1.57
N ASN A 88 -12.04 8.04 -2.66
CA ASN A 88 -11.85 9.48 -2.69
C ASN A 88 -12.62 10.05 -3.89
N LYS A 89 -12.47 11.34 -4.20
CA LYS A 89 -13.24 11.99 -5.27
C LYS A 89 -12.94 11.43 -6.66
N VAL A 90 -11.76 10.84 -6.87
CA VAL A 90 -11.36 10.28 -8.16
C VAL A 90 -11.83 8.83 -8.35
N SER A 91 -12.31 8.17 -7.29
CA SER A 91 -12.86 6.80 -7.36
C SER A 91 -14.05 6.67 -8.31
N ASP A 92 -14.89 7.72 -8.40
CA ASP A 92 -16.05 7.73 -9.28
C ASP A 92 -15.68 8.02 -10.75
N MET A 93 -14.44 8.43 -11.03
CA MET A 93 -13.98 8.72 -12.40
C MET A 93 -13.71 7.46 -13.23
N LYS A 94 -13.66 6.28 -12.61
CA LYS A 94 -13.38 5.00 -13.27
C LYS A 94 -12.13 5.07 -14.17
N LEU A 95 -11.03 5.55 -13.58
CA LEU A 95 -9.72 5.69 -14.22
C LEU A 95 -9.23 4.36 -14.83
N SER A 96 -9.57 3.23 -14.21
CA SER A 96 -9.24 1.90 -14.72
C SER A 96 -9.88 1.60 -16.08
N ASP A 97 -11.12 2.03 -16.31
CA ASP A 97 -11.81 1.86 -17.60
C ASP A 97 -11.13 2.68 -18.70
N THR A 98 -10.69 3.90 -18.36
CA THR A 98 -9.91 4.75 -19.27
C THR A 98 -8.61 4.07 -19.69
N LEU A 99 -7.87 3.50 -18.73
CA LEU A 99 -6.63 2.77 -19.00
C LEU A 99 -6.84 1.54 -19.89
N MET A 100 -7.93 0.81 -19.67
CA MET A 100 -8.28 -0.38 -20.46
C MET A 100 -8.71 -0.04 -21.90
N SER A 101 -9.09 1.21 -22.16
CA SER A 101 -9.50 1.69 -23.49
C SER A 101 -8.34 2.19 -24.36
N CYS A 102 -7.15 2.38 -23.79
CA CYS A 102 -5.98 2.89 -24.51
C CYS A 102 -5.57 1.93 -25.63
N THR A 103 -5.28 2.49 -26.82
CA THR A 103 -4.91 1.70 -28.01
C THR A 103 -3.42 1.78 -28.36
N SER A 104 -2.65 2.62 -27.65
CA SER A 104 -1.22 2.77 -27.83
C SER A 104 -0.48 2.83 -26.50
N ILE A 105 0.80 2.44 -26.51
CA ILE A 105 1.66 2.47 -25.32
C ILE A 105 1.86 3.90 -24.81
N ASN A 106 2.04 4.87 -25.71
CA ASN A 106 2.27 6.26 -25.32
C ASN A 106 1.04 6.85 -24.61
N ASP A 107 -0.16 6.62 -25.17
CA ASP A 107 -1.41 7.02 -24.53
C ASP A 107 -1.59 6.33 -23.17
N LEU A 108 -1.30 5.03 -23.09
CA LEU A 108 -1.36 4.28 -21.84
C LEU A 108 -0.44 4.88 -20.75
N VAL A 109 0.80 5.23 -21.10
CA VAL A 109 1.75 5.86 -20.18
C VAL A 109 1.23 7.22 -19.70
N GLU A 110 0.74 8.07 -20.61
CA GLU A 110 0.18 9.38 -20.26
C GLU A 110 -1.05 9.25 -19.34
N LYS A 111 -1.92 8.26 -19.58
CA LYS A 111 -3.08 7.98 -18.73
C LYS A 111 -2.68 7.48 -17.35
N TYR A 112 -1.66 6.62 -17.24
CA TYR A 112 -1.15 6.20 -15.93
C TYR A 112 -0.59 7.37 -15.13
N GLN A 113 0.22 8.23 -15.75
CA GLN A 113 0.77 9.41 -15.08
C GLN A 113 -0.34 10.35 -14.60
N THR A 114 -1.38 10.53 -15.42
CA THR A 114 -2.55 11.33 -15.07
C THR A 114 -3.32 10.70 -13.90
N ALA A 115 -3.56 9.40 -13.94
CA ALA A 115 -4.29 8.68 -12.89
C ALA A 115 -3.52 8.71 -11.55
N GLU A 116 -2.22 8.45 -11.56
CA GLU A 116 -1.36 8.51 -10.38
C GLU A 116 -1.40 9.90 -9.76
N LYS A 117 -1.23 10.95 -10.58
CA LYS A 117 -1.30 12.33 -10.09
C LYS A 117 -2.64 12.64 -9.43
N LEU A 118 -3.75 12.28 -10.08
CA LEU A 118 -5.10 12.51 -9.55
C LEU A 118 -5.32 11.81 -8.20
N ILE A 119 -4.83 10.58 -8.06
CA ILE A 119 -4.92 9.82 -6.79
C ILE A 119 -4.09 10.50 -5.69
N LEU A 120 -2.86 10.91 -6.00
CA LEU A 120 -1.96 11.53 -5.03
C LEU A 120 -2.42 12.93 -4.60
N ASP A 121 -3.04 13.69 -5.51
CA ASP A 121 -3.57 15.04 -5.22
C ASP A 121 -4.74 15.01 -4.21
N GLU A 122 -5.44 13.87 -4.06
CA GLU A 122 -6.49 13.70 -3.05
C GLU A 122 -5.95 13.47 -1.63
N LEU A 123 -4.65 13.15 -1.48
CA LEU A 123 -3.97 12.93 -0.19
C LEU A 123 -4.61 11.86 0.72
N VAL A 124 -5.44 10.98 0.17
CA VAL A 124 -6.03 9.84 0.90
C VAL A 124 -5.02 8.70 1.08
N PHE A 125 -3.98 8.66 0.26
CA PHE A 125 -2.91 7.68 0.35
C PHE A 125 -1.55 8.35 0.12
N VAL A 126 -0.59 8.06 0.99
CA VAL A 126 0.79 8.58 0.90
C VAL A 126 1.74 7.38 0.73
N PRO A 127 2.31 7.17 -0.48
CA PRO A 127 3.28 6.11 -0.68
C PRO A 127 4.55 6.36 0.14
N VAL A 128 4.96 5.37 0.94
CA VAL A 128 6.13 5.48 1.82
C VAL A 128 7.31 4.66 1.30
N PHE A 129 7.08 3.39 0.95
CA PHE A 129 8.10 2.50 0.41
C PHE A 129 7.46 1.36 -0.38
N TYR A 130 8.26 0.73 -1.24
CA TYR A 130 7.91 -0.51 -1.91
C TYR A 130 8.48 -1.69 -1.14
N LYS A 131 7.64 -2.67 -0.80
CA LYS A 131 8.07 -3.88 -0.09
C LYS A 131 8.68 -4.87 -1.09
N ASN A 132 9.87 -5.36 -0.77
CA ASN A 132 10.48 -6.48 -1.50
C ASN A 132 10.16 -7.80 -0.79
N SER A 133 9.84 -8.82 -1.58
CA SER A 133 9.66 -10.20 -1.10
C SER A 133 10.76 -11.08 -1.70
N TYR A 134 11.33 -11.97 -0.88
CA TYR A 134 12.44 -12.84 -1.27
C TYR A 134 12.07 -14.30 -0.99
N LEU A 135 12.29 -15.17 -1.98
CA LEU A 135 12.30 -16.61 -1.78
C LEU A 135 13.74 -17.06 -1.57
N ILE A 136 14.04 -17.64 -0.41
CA ILE A 136 15.38 -18.15 -0.08
C ILE A 136 15.35 -19.67 -0.22
N THR A 137 16.25 -20.23 -1.00
CA THR A 137 16.40 -21.67 -1.21
C THR A 137 17.76 -22.15 -0.72
N GLY A 138 17.85 -23.42 -0.30
CA GLY A 138 19.15 -24.04 -0.02
C GLY A 138 19.96 -24.20 -1.31
N VAL A 139 21.29 -24.16 -1.20
CA VAL A 139 22.21 -24.19 -2.36
C VAL A 139 22.05 -25.42 -3.25
N ASP A 140 21.56 -26.54 -2.70
CA ASP A 140 21.32 -27.79 -3.43
C ASP A 140 19.93 -27.88 -4.06
N ASN A 141 19.14 -26.81 -4.01
CA ASN A 141 17.81 -26.76 -4.60
C ASN A 141 17.79 -25.89 -5.86
N GLU A 142 17.37 -26.48 -6.98
CA GLU A 142 17.25 -25.82 -8.29
C GLU A 142 15.83 -25.98 -8.86
N ASP A 143 15.54 -25.21 -9.92
CA ASP A 143 14.31 -25.31 -10.71
C ASP A 143 13.00 -25.13 -9.91
N ILE A 144 13.05 -24.34 -8.84
CA ILE A 144 11.88 -23.88 -8.09
C ILE A 144 11.33 -22.63 -8.78
N GLY A 145 10.09 -22.71 -9.28
CA GLY A 145 9.38 -21.55 -9.82
C GLY A 145 8.85 -20.67 -8.69
N TYR A 146 8.95 -19.36 -8.86
CA TYR A 146 8.35 -18.38 -7.94
C TYR A 146 7.54 -17.36 -8.73
N ASP A 147 6.26 -17.24 -8.41
CA ASP A 147 5.41 -16.17 -8.92
C ASP A 147 5.49 -14.97 -7.97
N PRO A 148 6.13 -13.86 -8.37
CA PRO A 148 6.31 -12.69 -7.50
C PRO A 148 5.02 -11.93 -7.23
N PHE A 149 3.93 -12.18 -7.97
CA PHE A 149 2.65 -11.50 -7.80
C PHE A 149 1.74 -12.23 -6.83
N THR A 150 1.68 -13.56 -6.91
CA THR A 150 0.85 -14.37 -6.00
C THR A 150 1.61 -14.91 -4.79
N GLY A 151 2.94 -14.84 -4.81
CA GLY A 151 3.81 -15.52 -3.85
C GLY A 151 3.79 -17.04 -4.01
N ALA A 152 3.14 -17.58 -5.04
CA ALA A 152 3.05 -19.01 -5.25
C ALA A 152 4.42 -19.60 -5.61
N VAL A 153 4.74 -20.72 -4.97
CA VAL A 153 5.97 -21.47 -5.23
C VAL A 153 5.62 -22.74 -6.00
N ASP A 154 6.20 -22.89 -7.18
CA ASP A 154 6.01 -24.03 -8.07
C ASP A 154 7.18 -25.02 -7.92
N TYR A 155 6.88 -26.16 -7.29
CA TYR A 155 7.85 -27.22 -7.07
C TYR A 155 7.81 -28.32 -8.12
N ARG A 156 6.98 -28.22 -9.18
CA ARG A 156 6.79 -29.31 -10.15
C ARG A 156 8.08 -29.74 -10.86
N ASN A 157 9.01 -28.80 -11.03
CA ASN A 157 10.31 -29.06 -11.64
C ASN A 157 11.47 -29.02 -10.63
N ALA A 158 11.18 -28.87 -9.34
CA ALA A 158 12.19 -28.66 -8.32
C ALA A 158 13.14 -29.86 -8.23
N LYS A 159 14.43 -29.57 -8.19
CA LYS A 159 15.51 -30.55 -8.01
C LYS A 159 16.16 -30.34 -6.66
N ASN A 160 16.51 -31.43 -6.01
CA ASN A 160 17.31 -31.45 -4.81
C ASN A 160 18.46 -32.45 -5.00
N TYR A 161 19.69 -32.01 -4.71
CA TYR A 161 20.91 -32.80 -4.92
C TYR A 161 21.54 -33.30 -3.61
N SER A 162 20.80 -33.25 -2.51
CA SER A 162 21.23 -33.64 -1.16
C SER A 162 21.14 -35.15 -0.91
#